data_AF-A0A7K0YKS8-F1
#
_entry.id   AF-A0A7K0YKS8-F1
#
_cell.length_a   1.000
_cell.length_b   1.000
_cell.length_c   1.000
_cell.angle_alpha   90.00
_cell.angle_beta   90.00
_cell.angle_gamma   90.00
#
_symmetry.space_group_name_H-M   'P 1'
#
loop_
_entity.id
_entity.type
_entity.pdbx_description
1 polymer ?
#
loop_
_entity_poly.entity_id
_entity_poly.type
_entity_poly.pdbx_seq_one_letter_code
_entity_poly.pdbx_strand_id
1 'polypeptide(L)'
;MTDARPVLVVDFGAQYAQLIARRVREARIYSEVVPSTMSAKEMLAKNPLAIVLSGGPSSVYAEGAPQVDAALFDANLPMFGICYGFQAMAATLGGTVAQTGLSEFGATELKTVSGSCLFDGLPQVQNVWMSHGDSVQEAPAGFTVTASSAGAAVAAFEDLSRGLAGVQFHPEVMHSEHGQKVLEHFLYDIAKIEPTWTPAGIVDEQVARIKAQVGDSKVICGLSGGVDSAVAAALVHKAVGDNLTCVFVDHGLLRAGEREQVERDYVAATGIRLVVVDAADRFLSELADVTDPETKRKIIGRIFIRVFEDAQKQLIAEAGES
;
A
#
# COMPACT_ATOMS: atom_id res chain seq x y z
N MET A 1 5.55 -15.61 6.96
CA MET A 1 5.33 -14.91 5.68
C MET A 1 3.88 -15.17 5.30
N THR A 2 3.17 -14.19 4.74
CA THR A 2 1.86 -14.44 4.12
C THR A 2 2.08 -15.47 3.02
N ASP A 3 1.23 -16.49 2.91
CA ASP A 3 1.28 -17.43 1.77
C ASP A 3 0.83 -16.75 0.46
N ALA A 4 0.24 -15.54 0.56
CA ALA A 4 -0.13 -14.71 -0.57
C ALA A 4 1.11 -14.17 -1.30
N ARG A 5 1.28 -14.61 -2.54
CA ARG A 5 2.26 -14.04 -3.48
C ARG A 5 1.86 -12.60 -3.85
N PRO A 6 2.79 -11.63 -3.82
CA PRO A 6 2.44 -10.23 -4.06
C PRO A 6 2.45 -9.85 -5.54
N VAL A 7 1.70 -8.80 -5.88
CA VAL A 7 2.08 -7.89 -6.97
C VAL A 7 3.05 -6.88 -6.41
N LEU A 8 4.26 -6.80 -6.97
CA LEU A 8 5.25 -5.82 -6.54
C LEU A 8 4.99 -4.50 -7.24
N VAL A 9 4.96 -3.41 -6.48
CA VAL A 9 4.92 -2.05 -7.01
C VAL A 9 6.30 -1.45 -6.81
N VAL A 10 7.05 -1.29 -7.91
CA VAL A 10 8.40 -0.73 -7.90
C VAL A 10 8.29 0.79 -7.87
N ASP A 11 8.81 1.39 -6.81
CA ASP A 11 8.82 2.83 -6.60
C ASP A 11 10.05 3.50 -7.22
N PHE A 12 9.81 4.25 -8.30
CA PHE A 12 10.81 5.09 -8.98
C PHE A 12 10.85 6.54 -8.44
N GLY A 13 10.37 6.76 -7.22
CA GLY A 13 10.22 8.09 -6.62
C GLY A 13 8.89 8.76 -6.95
N ALA A 14 7.87 7.97 -7.31
CA ALA A 14 6.54 8.49 -7.56
C ALA A 14 5.86 8.90 -6.26
N GLN A 15 5.17 10.04 -6.29
CA GLN A 15 4.23 10.42 -5.23
C GLN A 15 3.12 9.37 -5.03
N TYR A 16 2.87 8.53 -6.04
CA TYR A 16 1.71 7.64 -6.12
C TYR A 16 2.01 6.14 -5.99
N ALA A 17 3.23 5.70 -5.70
CA ALA A 17 3.54 4.26 -5.55
C ALA A 17 2.65 3.56 -4.50
N GLN A 18 2.41 4.23 -3.37
CA GLN A 18 1.48 3.76 -2.32
C GLN A 18 0.02 3.72 -2.80
N LEU A 19 -0.38 4.66 -3.67
CA LEU A 19 -1.72 4.69 -4.24
C LEU A 19 -1.90 3.54 -5.24
N ILE A 20 -0.92 3.26 -6.10
CA ILE A 20 -0.93 2.09 -6.99
C ILE A 20 -1.09 0.80 -6.17
N ALA A 21 -0.27 0.62 -5.11
CA ALA A 21 -0.38 -0.54 -4.24
C ALA A 21 -1.77 -0.68 -3.60
N ARG A 22 -2.39 0.44 -3.21
CA ARG A 22 -3.77 0.46 -2.72
C ARG A 22 -4.78 0.05 -3.80
N ARG A 23 -4.65 0.53 -5.05
CA ARG A 23 -5.55 0.18 -6.16
C ARG A 23 -5.49 -1.31 -6.51
N VAL A 24 -4.30 -1.91 -6.43
CA VAL A 24 -4.14 -3.37 -6.55
C VAL A 24 -4.88 -4.12 -5.43
N ARG A 25 -4.85 -3.61 -4.19
CA ARG A 25 -5.61 -4.20 -3.08
C ARG A 25 -7.12 -3.99 -3.20
N GLU A 26 -7.56 -2.87 -3.78
CA GLU A 26 -8.96 -2.63 -4.12
C GLU A 26 -9.44 -3.61 -5.20
N ALA A 27 -8.54 -4.04 -6.09
CA ALA A 27 -8.71 -5.18 -7.00
C ALA A 27 -8.54 -6.56 -6.31
N ARG A 28 -8.61 -6.64 -4.98
CA ARG A 28 -8.56 -7.88 -4.19
C ARG A 28 -7.33 -8.74 -4.48
N ILE A 29 -6.18 -8.10 -4.73
CA ILE A 29 -4.89 -8.76 -4.92
C ILE A 29 -3.90 -8.20 -3.90
N TYR A 30 -3.08 -9.07 -3.31
CA TYR A 30 -2.05 -8.64 -2.37
C TYR A 30 -0.95 -7.87 -3.09
N SER A 31 -0.48 -6.77 -2.49
CA SER A 31 0.56 -5.92 -3.08
C SER A 31 1.61 -5.49 -2.05
N GLU A 32 2.85 -5.36 -2.51
CA GLU A 32 3.97 -4.82 -1.73
C GLU A 32 4.67 -3.71 -2.53
N VAL A 33 4.99 -2.60 -1.88
CA VAL A 33 5.83 -1.56 -2.47
C VAL A 33 7.30 -1.91 -2.22
N VAL A 34 8.12 -1.88 -3.27
CA VAL A 34 9.56 -2.13 -3.20
C VAL A 34 10.33 -0.96 -3.82
N PRO A 35 11.51 -0.61 -3.31
CA PRO A 35 12.31 0.45 -3.91
C PRO A 35 12.87 -0.01 -5.27
N SER A 36 13.00 0.93 -6.21
CA SER A 36 13.67 0.70 -7.50
C SER A 36 15.13 0.26 -7.40
N THR A 37 15.77 0.44 -6.24
CA THR A 37 17.14 -0.04 -5.98
C THR A 37 17.22 -1.52 -5.59
N MET A 38 16.09 -2.19 -5.35
CA MET A 38 16.06 -3.63 -5.10
C MET A 38 16.47 -4.38 -6.37
N SER A 39 17.36 -5.37 -6.25
CA SER A 39 17.84 -6.12 -7.42
C SER A 39 16.75 -7.01 -8.02
N ALA A 40 16.84 -7.33 -9.32
CA ALA A 40 15.93 -8.29 -9.95
C ALA A 40 15.89 -9.63 -9.20
N LYS A 41 17.05 -10.11 -8.73
CA LYS A 41 17.15 -11.35 -7.95
C LYS A 41 16.32 -11.28 -6.66
N GLU A 42 16.38 -10.18 -5.92
CA GLU A 42 15.61 -9.99 -4.69
C GLU A 42 14.11 -9.87 -4.97
N MET A 43 13.73 -9.15 -6.04
CA MET A 43 12.33 -9.06 -6.47
C MET A 43 11.77 -10.43 -6.85
N LEU A 44 12.50 -11.23 -7.64
CA LEU A 44 12.10 -12.58 -8.04
C LEU A 44 12.05 -13.55 -6.85
N ALA A 45 12.94 -13.39 -5.86
CA ALA A 45 12.94 -14.20 -4.65
C ALA A 45 11.66 -14.02 -3.79
N LYS A 46 10.93 -12.91 -3.96
CA LYS A 46 9.60 -12.70 -3.35
C LYS A 46 8.49 -13.49 -4.05
N ASN A 47 8.80 -14.23 -5.13
CA ASN A 47 7.87 -15.02 -5.92
C ASN A 47 6.60 -14.25 -6.35
N PRO A 48 6.75 -13.09 -7.01
CA PRO A 48 5.61 -12.22 -7.32
C PRO A 48 4.67 -12.83 -8.36
N LEU A 49 3.43 -12.34 -8.38
CA LEU A 49 2.43 -12.66 -9.40
C LEU A 49 2.57 -11.74 -10.63
N ALA A 50 2.91 -10.48 -10.40
CA ALA A 50 3.19 -9.49 -11.43
C ALA A 50 4.02 -8.34 -10.84
N ILE A 51 4.56 -7.48 -11.72
CA ILE A 51 5.32 -6.30 -11.33
C ILE A 51 4.70 -5.05 -11.96
N VAL A 52 4.41 -4.03 -11.16
CA VAL A 52 3.96 -2.71 -11.60
C VAL A 52 5.11 -1.72 -11.43
N LEU A 53 5.54 -1.12 -12.53
CA LEU A 53 6.58 -0.09 -12.57
C LEU A 53 5.91 1.28 -12.42
N SER A 54 6.13 1.96 -11.29
CA SER A 54 5.47 3.23 -11.01
C SER A 54 5.93 4.37 -11.91
N GLY A 55 5.25 5.51 -11.82
CA GLY A 55 5.80 6.78 -12.31
C GLY A 55 7.03 7.23 -11.53
N GLY A 56 7.57 8.39 -11.90
CA GLY A 56 8.71 9.03 -11.27
C GLY A 56 8.92 10.43 -11.87
N PRO A 57 9.58 11.36 -11.16
CA PRO A 57 9.78 12.73 -11.64
C PRO A 57 10.91 12.87 -12.67
N SER A 58 11.73 11.83 -12.83
CA SER A 58 12.92 11.87 -13.68
C SER A 58 12.59 11.66 -15.15
N SER A 59 13.42 12.20 -16.03
CA SER A 59 13.52 11.73 -17.43
C SER A 59 14.30 10.41 -17.47
N VAL A 60 13.93 9.48 -18.35
CA VAL A 60 14.60 8.16 -18.44
C VAL A 60 16.08 8.29 -18.82
N TYR A 61 16.44 9.34 -19.56
CA TYR A 61 17.82 9.60 -20.00
C TYR A 61 18.61 10.52 -19.06
N ALA A 62 18.01 11.00 -17.97
CA ALA A 62 18.73 11.84 -17.02
C ALA A 62 19.86 11.04 -16.35
N GLU A 63 20.98 11.72 -16.04
CA GLU A 63 22.08 11.08 -15.32
C GLU A 63 21.60 10.61 -13.93
N GLY A 64 21.84 9.33 -13.61
CA GLY A 64 21.37 8.72 -12.38
C GLY A 64 19.87 8.41 -12.34
N ALA A 65 19.16 8.51 -13.47
CA ALA A 65 17.76 8.12 -13.55
C ALA A 65 17.57 6.64 -13.20
N PRO A 66 16.59 6.29 -12.34
CA PRO A 66 16.35 4.90 -11.97
C PRO A 66 16.08 3.97 -13.16
N GLN A 67 16.87 2.91 -13.31
CA GLN A 67 16.70 1.97 -14.42
C GLN A 67 15.94 0.71 -13.99
N VAL A 68 15.24 0.09 -14.94
CA VAL A 68 14.67 -1.26 -14.77
C VAL A 68 15.74 -2.27 -15.15
N ASP A 69 16.00 -3.25 -14.29
CA ASP A 69 16.91 -4.34 -14.61
C ASP A 69 16.31 -5.22 -15.72
N ALA A 70 16.99 -5.30 -16.87
CA ALA A 70 16.51 -6.05 -18.03
C ALA A 70 16.24 -7.53 -17.73
N ALA A 71 16.95 -8.11 -16.75
CA ALA A 71 16.73 -9.49 -16.32
C ALA A 71 15.32 -9.76 -15.79
N LEU A 72 14.59 -8.72 -15.38
CA LEU A 72 13.18 -8.84 -15.01
C LEU A 72 12.31 -9.27 -16.20
N PHE A 73 12.59 -8.78 -17.41
CA PHE A 73 11.82 -9.12 -18.60
C PHE A 73 12.09 -10.56 -19.08
N ASP A 74 13.23 -11.15 -18.70
CA ASP A 74 13.57 -12.55 -18.99
C ASP A 74 12.84 -13.54 -18.06
N ALA A 75 12.26 -13.07 -16.95
CA ALA A 75 11.60 -13.91 -15.95
C ALA A 75 10.18 -14.37 -16.35
N ASN A 76 9.68 -13.95 -17.52
CA ASN A 76 8.33 -14.27 -18.02
C ASN A 76 7.22 -13.95 -17.00
N LEU A 77 7.35 -12.81 -16.32
CA LEU A 77 6.36 -12.29 -15.38
C LEU A 77 5.53 -11.18 -16.05
N PRO A 78 4.21 -11.14 -15.84
CA PRO A 78 3.40 -10.01 -16.29
C PRO A 78 3.89 -8.70 -15.68
N MET A 79 4.00 -7.66 -16.49
CA MET A 79 4.42 -6.33 -16.03
C MET A 79 3.57 -5.20 -16.58
N PHE A 80 3.35 -4.20 -15.74
CA PHE A 80 2.62 -3.00 -16.09
C PHE A 80 3.44 -1.73 -15.85
N GLY A 81 3.71 -0.98 -16.90
CA GLY A 81 4.38 0.32 -16.81
C GLY A 81 3.41 1.48 -16.65
N ILE A 82 3.68 2.40 -15.72
CA ILE A 82 2.91 3.64 -15.54
C ILE A 82 3.85 4.84 -15.70
N CYS A 83 3.52 5.75 -16.61
CA CYS A 83 4.26 6.99 -16.86
C CYS A 83 5.77 6.75 -17.01
N TYR A 84 6.60 7.10 -16.02
CA TYR A 84 8.04 6.78 -16.03
C TYR A 84 8.32 5.29 -16.21
N GLY A 85 7.64 4.42 -15.47
CA GLY A 85 7.80 2.96 -15.59
C GLY A 85 7.42 2.43 -16.97
N PHE A 86 6.46 3.08 -17.63
CA PHE A 86 6.11 2.80 -19.03
C PHE A 86 7.23 3.19 -19.99
N GLN A 87 7.83 4.37 -19.79
CA GLN A 87 8.96 4.84 -20.58
C GLN A 87 10.22 3.99 -20.35
N ALA A 88 10.51 3.62 -19.11
CA ALA A 88 11.64 2.77 -18.75
C ALA A 88 11.48 1.36 -19.35
N MET A 89 10.27 0.79 -19.33
CA MET A 89 9.95 -0.45 -20.03
C MET A 89 10.19 -0.32 -21.53
N ALA A 90 9.69 0.76 -22.15
CA ALA A 90 9.87 1.00 -23.58
C ALA A 90 11.36 1.10 -23.95
N ALA A 91 12.13 1.92 -23.24
CA ALA A 91 13.55 2.13 -23.49
C ALA A 91 14.36 0.84 -23.31
N THR A 92 14.07 0.05 -22.26
CA THR A 92 14.79 -1.20 -21.99
C THR A 92 14.54 -2.26 -23.07
N LEU A 93 13.34 -2.28 -23.64
CA LEU A 93 12.94 -3.24 -24.68
C LEU A 93 13.23 -2.75 -26.11
N GLY A 94 13.93 -1.63 -26.28
CA GLY A 94 14.37 -1.12 -27.57
C GLY A 94 13.35 -0.24 -28.30
N GLY A 95 12.35 0.30 -27.59
CA GLY A 95 11.52 1.40 -28.08
C GLY A 95 12.22 2.76 -27.96
N THR A 96 11.61 3.79 -28.55
CA THR A 96 12.16 5.15 -28.59
C THR A 96 11.38 6.06 -27.64
N VAL A 97 12.05 6.66 -26.66
CA VAL A 97 11.50 7.72 -25.80
C VAL A 97 12.10 9.05 -26.24
N ALA A 98 11.30 10.11 -26.31
CA ALA A 98 11.80 11.43 -26.67
C ALA A 98 11.06 12.55 -25.93
N GLN A 99 11.75 13.69 -25.80
CA GLN A 99 11.11 14.94 -25.44
C GLN A 99 10.42 15.51 -26.68
N THR A 100 9.09 15.55 -26.64
CA THR A 100 8.28 16.09 -27.74
C THR A 100 8.15 17.61 -27.70
N GLY A 101 8.69 18.27 -26.67
CA GLY A 101 8.54 19.72 -26.43
C GLY A 101 7.11 20.13 -26.00
N LEU A 102 6.17 19.18 -25.99
CA LEU A 102 4.82 19.31 -25.48
C LEU A 102 4.73 18.52 -24.18
N SER A 103 4.77 19.21 -23.04
CA SER A 103 4.50 18.57 -21.76
C SER A 103 3.00 18.53 -21.51
N GLU A 104 2.45 17.34 -21.26
CA GLU A 104 1.05 17.17 -20.85
C GLU A 104 1.00 16.98 -19.34
N PHE A 105 0.39 17.96 -18.66
CA PHE A 105 0.13 17.92 -17.23
C PHE A 105 -1.36 18.17 -16.98
N GLY A 106 -2.04 17.16 -16.45
CA GLY A 106 -3.43 17.24 -16.05
C GLY A 106 -4.38 16.40 -16.90
N ALA A 107 -5.64 16.82 -16.93
CA ALA A 107 -6.71 16.15 -17.68
C ALA A 107 -6.43 16.21 -19.18
N THR A 108 -6.48 15.05 -19.84
CA THR A 108 -6.16 14.91 -21.27
C THR A 108 -7.09 13.88 -21.90
N GLU A 109 -7.58 14.19 -23.10
CA GLU A 109 -8.36 13.26 -23.90
C GLU A 109 -7.46 12.14 -24.44
N LEU A 110 -7.77 10.90 -24.06
CA LEU A 110 -7.13 9.69 -24.58
C LEU A 110 -8.03 9.06 -25.64
N LYS A 111 -7.43 8.70 -26.79
CA LYS A 111 -8.08 7.93 -27.85
C LYS A 111 -7.51 6.52 -27.84
N THR A 112 -8.37 5.52 -27.66
CA THR A 112 -8.01 4.11 -27.61
C THR A 112 -8.40 3.40 -28.90
N VAL A 113 -7.71 2.31 -29.20
CA VAL A 113 -7.94 1.46 -30.37
C VAL A 113 -8.87 0.31 -30.00
N SER A 114 -9.83 -0.01 -30.87
CA SER A 114 -10.70 -1.18 -30.70
C SER A 114 -9.90 -2.48 -30.61
N GLY A 115 -10.28 -3.37 -29.70
CA GLY A 115 -9.66 -4.69 -29.54
C GLY A 115 -8.46 -4.73 -28.59
N SER A 116 -8.14 -3.63 -27.90
CA SER A 116 -7.18 -3.64 -26.79
C SER A 116 -7.74 -4.36 -25.58
N CYS A 117 -6.94 -5.23 -24.98
CA CYS A 117 -7.29 -5.89 -23.72
C CYS A 117 -7.34 -4.89 -22.55
N LEU A 118 -6.41 -3.91 -22.51
CA LEU A 118 -6.38 -2.88 -21.46
C LEU A 118 -7.63 -1.99 -21.42
N PHE A 119 -8.29 -1.80 -22.57
CA PHE A 119 -9.41 -0.87 -22.72
C PHE A 119 -10.71 -1.59 -23.12
N ASP A 120 -10.79 -2.91 -22.94
CA ASP A 120 -11.96 -3.67 -23.34
C ASP A 120 -13.23 -3.18 -22.62
N GLY A 121 -14.31 -3.00 -23.38
CA GLY A 121 -15.58 -2.47 -22.86
C GLY A 121 -15.54 -1.02 -22.35
N LEU A 122 -14.42 -0.29 -22.46
CA LEU A 122 -14.31 1.12 -22.09
C LEU A 122 -14.60 2.07 -23.26
N PRO A 123 -15.00 3.33 -23.01
CA PRO A 123 -15.16 4.32 -24.07
C PRO A 123 -13.87 4.53 -24.88
N GLN A 124 -14.00 4.60 -26.21
CA GLN A 124 -12.86 4.84 -27.10
C GLN A 124 -12.19 6.19 -26.87
N VAL A 125 -12.97 7.17 -26.42
CA VAL A 125 -12.50 8.49 -26.01
C VAL A 125 -12.81 8.65 -24.53
N GLN A 126 -11.80 8.91 -23.72
CA GLN A 126 -11.94 9.02 -22.27
C GLN A 126 -10.93 10.04 -21.72
N ASN A 127 -11.25 10.63 -20.57
CA ASN A 127 -10.35 11.57 -19.92
C ASN A 127 -9.39 10.86 -18.95
N VAL A 128 -8.09 11.15 -19.09
CA VAL A 128 -7.02 10.59 -18.25
C VAL A 128 -6.13 11.67 -17.66
N TRP A 129 -5.36 11.30 -16.64
CA TRP A 129 -4.41 12.21 -16.00
C TRP A 129 -2.98 12.00 -16.49
N MET A 130 -2.49 12.91 -17.32
CA MET A 130 -1.11 12.93 -17.81
C MET A 130 -0.20 13.72 -16.86
N SER A 131 1.05 13.28 -16.72
CA SER A 131 2.07 14.01 -15.97
C SER A 131 3.47 13.69 -16.50
N HIS A 132 3.79 14.16 -17.71
CA HIS A 132 5.05 13.81 -18.35
C HIS A 132 5.66 14.95 -19.19
N GLY A 133 6.99 15.01 -19.20
CA GLY A 133 7.77 15.83 -20.13
C GLY A 133 8.30 15.03 -21.33
N ASP A 134 8.59 13.75 -21.12
CA ASP A 134 9.00 12.80 -22.14
C ASP A 134 7.80 11.95 -22.58
N SER A 135 7.83 11.36 -23.76
CA SER A 135 6.84 10.36 -24.18
C SER A 135 7.45 9.30 -25.11
N VAL A 136 6.87 8.11 -25.11
CA VAL A 136 7.23 7.05 -26.05
C VAL A 136 6.81 7.48 -27.46
N GLN A 137 7.76 7.50 -28.39
CA GLN A 137 7.53 7.78 -29.82
C GLN A 137 7.30 6.50 -30.60
N GLU A 138 8.04 5.45 -30.27
CA GLU A 138 7.96 4.15 -30.94
C GLU A 138 7.89 3.07 -29.87
N ALA A 139 6.84 2.25 -29.93
CA ALA A 139 6.70 1.11 -29.06
C ALA A 139 7.79 0.06 -29.39
N PRO A 140 8.24 -0.73 -28.40
CA PRO A 140 9.18 -1.82 -28.66
C PRO A 140 8.62 -2.84 -29.65
N ALA A 141 9.49 -3.56 -30.36
CA ALA A 141 9.07 -4.59 -31.29
C ALA A 141 8.20 -5.66 -30.60
N GLY A 142 7.11 -6.05 -31.27
CA GLY A 142 6.15 -7.03 -30.76
C GLY A 142 4.99 -6.44 -29.94
N PHE A 143 5.06 -5.15 -29.58
CA PHE A 143 3.95 -4.48 -28.90
C PHE A 143 2.94 -3.92 -29.89
N THR A 144 1.67 -3.96 -29.50
CA THR A 144 0.58 -3.26 -30.19
C THR A 144 0.31 -1.95 -29.47
N VAL A 145 0.35 -0.83 -30.19
CA VAL A 145 -0.05 0.48 -29.66
C VAL A 145 -1.57 0.52 -29.53
N THR A 146 -2.07 0.81 -28.33
CA THR A 146 -3.50 0.71 -28.00
C THR A 146 -4.15 2.03 -27.63
N ALA A 147 -3.36 3.09 -27.40
CA ALA A 147 -3.89 4.42 -27.21
C ALA A 147 -2.92 5.53 -27.61
N SER A 148 -3.48 6.71 -27.89
CA SER A 148 -2.76 7.95 -28.22
C SER A 148 -3.46 9.17 -27.61
N SER A 149 -2.71 10.24 -27.34
CA SER A 149 -3.21 11.58 -27.00
C SER A 149 -2.72 12.62 -28.01
N ALA A 150 -3.05 13.89 -27.80
CA ALA A 150 -2.52 14.98 -28.63
C ALA A 150 -1.00 15.16 -28.46
N GLY A 151 -0.47 14.98 -27.24
CA GLY A 151 0.96 15.10 -26.93
C GLY A 151 1.77 13.81 -26.96
N ALA A 152 1.13 12.63 -27.02
CA ALA A 152 1.80 11.33 -27.04
C ALA A 152 1.20 10.39 -28.10
N ALA A 153 1.97 10.11 -29.16
CA ALA A 153 1.57 9.18 -30.21
C ALA A 153 1.41 7.74 -29.68
N VAL A 154 2.21 7.36 -28.67
CA VAL A 154 2.11 6.09 -27.95
C VAL A 154 1.78 6.38 -26.49
N ALA A 155 0.48 6.46 -26.19
CA ALA A 155 -0.02 6.68 -24.83
C ALA A 155 -0.31 5.38 -24.07
N ALA A 156 -0.43 4.26 -24.78
CA ALA A 156 -0.49 2.91 -24.21
C ALA A 156 -0.03 1.86 -25.22
N PHE A 157 0.52 0.76 -24.73
CA PHE A 157 0.80 -0.43 -25.53
C PHE A 157 0.58 -1.71 -24.73
N GLU A 158 0.45 -2.83 -25.44
CA GLU A 158 0.39 -4.17 -24.86
C GLU A 158 1.07 -5.23 -25.73
N ASP A 159 1.65 -6.23 -25.08
CA ASP A 159 2.12 -7.50 -25.62
C ASP A 159 1.54 -8.62 -24.76
N LEU A 160 0.40 -9.14 -25.22
CA LEU A 160 -0.37 -10.17 -24.51
C LEU A 160 0.37 -11.51 -24.43
N SER A 161 1.33 -11.76 -25.33
CA SER A 161 2.08 -13.02 -25.34
C SER A 161 3.07 -13.11 -24.18
N ARG A 162 3.67 -11.98 -23.81
CA ARG A 162 4.60 -11.84 -22.67
C ARG A 162 3.93 -11.28 -21.40
N GLY A 163 2.64 -10.91 -21.47
CA GLY A 163 1.92 -10.28 -20.37
C GLY A 163 2.44 -8.89 -20.01
N LEU A 164 3.02 -8.17 -20.97
CA LEU A 164 3.61 -6.85 -20.77
C LEU A 164 2.63 -5.79 -21.28
N ALA A 165 2.38 -4.76 -20.50
CA ALA A 165 1.53 -3.66 -20.92
C ALA A 165 1.93 -2.37 -20.19
N GLY A 166 1.39 -1.24 -20.63
CA GLY A 166 1.58 -0.01 -19.88
C GLY A 166 0.94 1.20 -20.51
N VAL A 167 0.94 2.27 -19.73
CA VAL A 167 0.24 3.52 -20.04
C VAL A 167 1.09 4.74 -19.65
N GLN A 168 0.97 5.80 -20.43
CA GLN A 168 1.66 7.07 -20.20
C GLN A 168 0.96 7.95 -19.13
N PHE A 169 -0.31 7.68 -18.84
CA PHE A 169 -1.11 8.37 -17.84
C PHE A 169 -1.11 7.65 -16.48
N HIS A 170 -1.72 8.26 -15.46
CA HIS A 170 -1.86 7.70 -14.12
C HIS A 170 -3.24 7.05 -13.92
N PRO A 171 -3.39 5.72 -14.08
CA PRO A 171 -4.68 5.04 -13.84
C PRO A 171 -5.05 4.96 -12.36
N GLU A 172 -4.10 5.18 -11.46
CA GLU A 172 -4.30 5.08 -10.01
C GLU A 172 -5.05 6.29 -9.40
N VAL A 173 -5.06 7.44 -10.09
CA VAL A 173 -5.68 8.68 -9.61
C VAL A 173 -7.14 8.78 -10.06
N MET A 174 -7.97 9.42 -9.24
CA MET A 174 -9.41 9.59 -9.51
C MET A 174 -9.72 10.45 -10.75
N HIS A 175 -8.76 11.26 -11.21
CA HIS A 175 -8.94 12.11 -12.38
C HIS A 175 -8.95 11.31 -13.70
N SER A 176 -8.46 10.08 -13.70
CA SER A 176 -8.57 9.14 -14.82
C SER A 176 -9.90 8.38 -14.70
N GLU A 177 -10.87 8.68 -15.56
CA GLU A 177 -12.28 8.25 -15.42
C GLU A 177 -12.45 6.73 -15.25
N HIS A 178 -11.64 5.96 -15.98
CA HIS A 178 -11.67 4.50 -15.96
C HIS A 178 -10.34 3.88 -15.50
N GLY A 179 -9.51 4.63 -14.77
CA GLY A 179 -8.18 4.19 -14.38
C GLY A 179 -8.16 2.88 -13.58
N GLN A 180 -9.06 2.71 -12.62
CA GLN A 180 -9.19 1.45 -11.87
C GLN A 180 -9.53 0.27 -12.79
N LYS A 181 -10.36 0.47 -13.82
CA LYS A 181 -10.71 -0.60 -14.77
C LYS A 181 -9.51 -1.01 -15.64
N VAL A 182 -8.68 -0.06 -16.05
CA VAL A 182 -7.44 -0.35 -16.78
C VAL A 182 -6.49 -1.19 -15.93
N LEU A 183 -6.33 -0.86 -14.64
CA LEU A 183 -5.54 -1.67 -13.71
C LEU A 183 -6.13 -3.07 -13.52
N GLU A 184 -7.46 -3.19 -13.40
CA GLU A 184 -8.17 -4.47 -13.32
C GLU A 184 -7.97 -5.32 -14.59
N HIS A 185 -8.03 -4.75 -15.79
CA HIS A 185 -7.76 -5.48 -17.04
C HIS A 185 -6.33 -6.00 -17.10
N PHE A 186 -5.35 -5.21 -16.66
CA PHE A 186 -3.99 -5.73 -16.52
C PHE A 186 -3.93 -6.89 -15.52
N LEU A 187 -4.47 -6.72 -14.31
CA LEU A 187 -4.34 -7.69 -13.23
C LEU A 187 -5.09 -9.01 -13.52
N TYR A 188 -6.32 -8.92 -14.03
CA TYR A 188 -7.19 -10.08 -14.21
C TYR A 188 -7.07 -10.71 -15.60
N ASP A 189 -6.98 -9.90 -16.66
CA ASP A 189 -7.10 -10.41 -18.03
C ASP A 189 -5.71 -10.67 -18.65
N ILE A 190 -4.77 -9.75 -18.44
CA ILE A 190 -3.39 -9.89 -18.97
C ILE A 190 -2.53 -10.75 -18.04
N ALA A 191 -2.49 -10.42 -16.75
CA ALA A 191 -1.68 -11.11 -15.75
C ALA A 191 -2.36 -12.37 -15.18
N LYS A 192 -3.67 -12.55 -15.44
CA LYS A 192 -4.45 -13.74 -15.06
C LYS A 192 -4.40 -14.04 -13.56
N ILE A 193 -4.41 -12.99 -12.74
CA ILE A 193 -4.35 -13.09 -11.29
C ILE A 193 -5.76 -13.25 -10.72
N GLU A 194 -5.96 -14.29 -9.91
CA GLU A 194 -7.23 -14.49 -9.22
C GLU A 194 -7.40 -13.52 -8.02
N PRO A 195 -8.56 -12.85 -7.88
CA PRO A 195 -8.84 -11.88 -6.82
C PRO A 195 -9.16 -12.53 -5.47
N THR A 196 -8.16 -13.17 -4.84
CA THR A 196 -8.32 -13.95 -3.61
C THR A 196 -8.10 -13.16 -2.32
N TRP A 197 -7.54 -11.94 -2.41
CA TRP A 197 -7.21 -11.11 -1.24
C TRP A 197 -8.44 -10.31 -0.77
N THR A 198 -9.23 -10.91 0.11
CA THR A 198 -10.45 -10.31 0.66
C THR A 198 -10.30 -10.00 2.15
N PRO A 199 -10.95 -8.94 2.67
CA PRO A 199 -10.89 -8.62 4.11
C PRO A 199 -11.23 -9.81 5.03
N ALA A 200 -12.23 -10.62 4.66
CA ALA A 200 -12.59 -11.82 5.42
C ALA A 200 -11.45 -12.86 5.44
N GLY A 201 -10.87 -13.17 4.28
CA GLY A 201 -9.73 -14.08 4.18
C GLY A 201 -8.51 -13.58 4.95
N ILE A 202 -8.23 -12.27 4.92
CA ILE A 202 -7.14 -11.65 5.68
C ILE A 202 -7.36 -11.84 7.17
N VAL A 203 -8.57 -11.57 7.67
CA VAL A 203 -8.90 -11.74 9.10
C VAL A 203 -8.66 -13.18 9.52
N ASP A 204 -9.16 -14.15 8.76
CA ASP A 204 -9.05 -15.56 9.13
C ASP A 204 -7.58 -16.05 9.08
N GLU A 205 -6.79 -15.62 8.09
CA GLU A 205 -5.35 -15.90 8.02
C GLU A 205 -4.61 -15.31 9.22
N GLN A 206 -4.84 -14.03 9.54
CA GLN A 206 -4.18 -13.37 10.66
C GLN A 206 -4.55 -14.01 12.00
N VAL A 207 -5.83 -14.35 12.19
CA VAL A 207 -6.31 -15.05 13.40
C VAL A 207 -5.60 -16.41 13.56
N ALA A 208 -5.52 -17.20 12.49
CA ALA A 208 -4.82 -18.49 12.53
C ALA A 208 -3.33 -18.33 12.86
N ARG A 209 -2.67 -17.33 12.26
CA ARG A 209 -1.26 -17.04 12.51
C ARG A 209 -0.99 -16.57 13.94
N ILE A 210 -1.81 -15.66 14.46
CA ILE A 210 -1.70 -15.19 15.85
C ILE A 210 -1.86 -16.38 16.80
N LYS A 211 -2.89 -17.21 16.59
CA LYS A 211 -3.14 -18.39 17.43
C LYS A 211 -1.97 -19.38 17.39
N ALA A 212 -1.41 -19.65 16.21
CA ALA A 212 -0.26 -20.54 16.07
C ALA A 212 1.01 -19.99 16.74
N GLN A 213 1.23 -18.67 16.68
CA GLN A 213 2.40 -18.02 17.27
C GLN A 213 2.29 -17.89 18.80
N VAL A 214 1.11 -17.57 19.32
CA VAL A 214 0.89 -17.31 20.75
C VAL A 214 0.64 -18.60 21.54
N GLY A 215 -0.06 -19.57 20.93
CA GLY A 215 -0.55 -20.75 21.63
C GLY A 215 -1.45 -20.37 22.81
N ASP A 216 -1.16 -20.91 23.98
CA ASP A 216 -1.92 -20.67 25.22
C ASP A 216 -1.32 -19.54 26.09
N SER A 217 -0.34 -18.80 25.57
CA SER A 217 0.30 -17.70 26.30
C SER A 217 -0.67 -16.55 26.56
N LYS A 218 -0.52 -15.87 27.70
CA LYS A 218 -1.21 -14.59 27.95
C LYS A 218 -0.60 -13.49 27.10
N VAL A 219 -1.45 -12.60 26.59
CA VAL A 219 -1.09 -11.48 25.71
C VAL A 219 -1.54 -10.17 26.34
N ILE A 220 -0.69 -9.15 26.25
CA ILE A 220 -1.01 -7.78 26.65
C ILE A 220 -1.07 -6.88 25.42
N CYS A 221 -2.01 -5.95 25.37
CA CYS A 221 -2.14 -4.97 24.29
C CYS A 221 -2.38 -3.56 24.85
N GLY A 222 -1.59 -2.58 24.41
CA GLY A 222 -1.88 -1.17 24.68
C GLY A 222 -3.00 -0.67 23.78
N LEU A 223 -4.15 -0.35 24.37
CA LEU A 223 -5.28 0.24 23.68
C LEU A 223 -5.21 1.76 23.84
N SER A 224 -5.28 2.51 22.74
CA SER A 224 -5.25 3.99 22.77
C SER A 224 -6.59 4.65 22.43
N GLY A 225 -7.58 3.87 21.99
CA GLY A 225 -8.83 4.38 21.39
C GLY A 225 -8.72 4.67 19.89
N GLY A 226 -7.50 4.61 19.32
CA GLY A 226 -7.29 4.71 17.88
C GLY A 226 -7.69 3.42 17.14
N VAL A 227 -8.14 3.58 15.88
CA VAL A 227 -8.61 2.48 15.01
C VAL A 227 -7.58 1.34 14.92
N ASP A 228 -6.29 1.65 14.75
CA ASP A 228 -5.24 0.64 14.61
C ASP A 228 -5.14 -0.26 15.85
N SER A 229 -5.07 0.34 17.04
CA SER A 229 -4.99 -0.42 18.30
C SER A 229 -6.26 -1.23 18.56
N ALA A 230 -7.43 -0.68 18.21
CA ALA A 230 -8.72 -1.33 18.37
C ALA A 230 -8.88 -2.54 17.44
N VAL A 231 -8.47 -2.43 16.17
CA VAL A 231 -8.48 -3.53 15.20
C VAL A 231 -7.45 -4.59 15.57
N ALA A 232 -6.24 -4.19 15.98
CA ALA A 232 -5.21 -5.13 16.43
C ALA A 232 -5.69 -5.94 17.65
N ALA A 233 -6.25 -5.27 18.66
CA ALA A 233 -6.82 -5.92 19.83
C ALA A 233 -8.00 -6.85 19.46
N ALA A 234 -8.89 -6.45 18.56
CA ALA A 234 -9.99 -7.30 18.10
C ALA A 234 -9.51 -8.55 17.35
N LEU A 235 -8.49 -8.43 16.49
CA LEU A 235 -7.90 -9.57 15.78
C LEU A 235 -7.23 -10.54 16.75
N VAL A 236 -6.47 -10.03 17.71
CA VAL A 236 -5.80 -10.86 18.73
C VAL A 236 -6.85 -11.53 19.62
N HIS A 237 -7.89 -10.81 20.05
CA HIS A 237 -8.97 -11.40 20.84
C HIS A 237 -9.70 -12.51 20.10
N LYS A 238 -10.02 -12.31 18.80
CA LYS A 238 -10.61 -13.37 17.96
C LYS A 238 -9.71 -14.62 17.89
N ALA A 239 -8.39 -14.47 18.01
CA ALA A 239 -7.43 -15.56 17.98
C ALA A 239 -7.24 -16.28 19.31
N VAL A 240 -7.17 -15.55 20.43
CA VAL A 240 -6.75 -16.11 21.74
C VAL A 240 -7.79 -15.92 22.86
N GLY A 241 -8.92 -15.29 22.59
CA GLY A 241 -10.01 -15.08 23.55
C GLY A 241 -9.55 -14.36 24.81
N ASP A 242 -9.88 -14.95 25.96
CA ASP A 242 -9.62 -14.42 27.31
C ASP A 242 -8.14 -14.45 27.72
N ASN A 243 -7.25 -14.94 26.85
CA ASN A 243 -5.82 -14.79 27.04
C ASN A 243 -5.31 -13.38 26.72
N LEU A 244 -6.11 -12.54 26.07
CA LEU A 244 -5.80 -11.13 25.83
C LEU A 244 -6.30 -10.25 26.98
N THR A 245 -5.40 -9.41 27.50
CA THR A 245 -5.73 -8.27 28.34
C THR A 245 -5.28 -6.97 27.67
N CYS A 246 -6.22 -6.04 27.46
CA CYS A 246 -5.91 -4.70 26.99
C CYS A 246 -5.66 -3.76 28.17
N VAL A 247 -4.71 -2.83 28.02
CA VAL A 247 -4.44 -1.75 28.97
C VAL A 247 -4.67 -0.42 28.27
N PHE A 248 -5.54 0.41 28.82
CA PHE A 248 -5.81 1.77 28.38
C PHE A 248 -5.29 2.76 29.43
N VAL A 249 -4.34 3.60 29.05
CA VAL A 249 -3.76 4.61 29.95
C VAL A 249 -4.44 5.95 29.69
N ASP A 250 -5.26 6.40 30.63
CA ASP A 250 -5.79 7.75 30.63
C ASP A 250 -4.71 8.72 31.11
N HIS A 251 -4.09 9.39 30.16
CA HIS A 251 -3.06 10.39 30.39
C HIS A 251 -3.63 11.80 30.62
N GLY A 252 -4.95 11.98 30.67
CA GLY A 252 -5.60 13.27 30.91
C GLY A 252 -5.55 14.26 29.74
N LEU A 253 -5.17 13.81 28.54
CA LEU A 253 -5.09 14.64 27.32
C LEU A 253 -6.00 14.12 26.20
N LEU A 254 -6.98 13.28 26.56
CA LEU A 254 -7.96 12.72 25.63
C LEU A 254 -9.02 13.76 25.26
N ARG A 255 -9.81 13.49 24.23
CA ARG A 255 -10.98 14.31 23.92
C ARG A 255 -12.09 14.07 24.96
N ALA A 256 -12.98 15.04 25.10
CA ALA A 256 -14.12 14.93 25.99
C ALA A 256 -14.98 13.69 25.62
N GLY A 257 -15.23 12.82 26.60
CA GLY A 257 -16.03 11.59 26.42
C GLY A 257 -15.28 10.38 25.86
N GLU A 258 -14.00 10.52 25.47
CA GLU A 258 -13.24 9.46 24.81
C GLU A 258 -12.90 8.31 25.78
N ARG A 259 -12.61 8.60 27.05
CA ARG A 259 -12.40 7.58 28.09
C ARG A 259 -13.64 6.71 28.25
N GLU A 260 -14.81 7.32 28.41
CA GLU A 260 -16.06 6.60 28.64
C GLU A 260 -16.45 5.74 27.43
N GLN A 261 -16.23 6.25 26.21
CA GLN A 261 -16.45 5.49 24.98
C GLN A 261 -15.55 4.25 24.92
N VAL A 262 -14.26 4.37 25.24
CA VAL A 262 -13.35 3.22 25.23
C VAL A 262 -13.68 2.24 26.35
N GLU A 263 -13.95 2.72 27.57
CA GLU A 263 -14.21 1.85 28.72
C GLU A 263 -15.54 1.08 28.59
N ARG A 264 -16.57 1.70 28.01
CA ARG A 264 -17.90 1.09 27.92
C ARG A 264 -18.17 0.46 26.56
N ASP A 265 -18.07 1.25 25.49
CA ASP A 265 -18.56 0.83 24.18
C ASP A 265 -17.63 -0.23 23.58
N TYR A 266 -16.32 -0.07 23.72
CA TYR A 266 -15.36 -1.05 23.21
C TYR A 266 -15.46 -2.39 23.95
N VAL A 267 -15.53 -2.36 25.29
CA VAL A 267 -15.68 -3.58 26.10
C VAL A 267 -17.01 -4.26 25.82
N ALA A 268 -18.12 -3.52 25.75
CA ALA A 268 -19.44 -4.07 25.44
C ALA A 268 -19.51 -4.68 24.04
N ALA A 269 -18.83 -4.09 23.05
CA ALA A 269 -18.83 -4.57 21.68
C ALA A 269 -17.91 -5.77 21.45
N THR A 270 -16.81 -5.89 22.20
CA THR A 270 -15.76 -6.88 21.93
C THR A 270 -15.67 -7.99 22.96
N GLY A 271 -16.12 -7.79 24.20
CA GLY A 271 -15.92 -8.71 25.31
C GLY A 271 -14.48 -8.75 25.86
N ILE A 272 -13.58 -7.90 25.35
CA ILE A 272 -12.18 -7.88 25.73
C ILE A 272 -12.02 -7.41 27.18
N ARG A 273 -11.17 -8.10 27.96
CA ARG A 273 -10.73 -7.63 29.27
C ARG A 273 -9.91 -6.34 29.10
N LEU A 274 -10.43 -5.24 29.62
CA LEU A 274 -9.77 -3.93 29.59
C LEU A 274 -9.41 -3.48 31.01
N VAL A 275 -8.14 -3.09 31.19
CA VAL A 275 -7.65 -2.42 32.39
C VAL A 275 -7.45 -0.95 32.08
N VAL A 276 -8.24 -0.10 32.73
CA VAL A 276 -8.11 1.36 32.62
C VAL A 276 -7.19 1.85 33.74
N VAL A 277 -6.12 2.54 33.36
CA VAL A 277 -5.16 3.14 34.28
C VAL A 277 -5.33 4.65 34.25
N ASP A 278 -5.82 5.21 35.35
CA ASP A 278 -5.90 6.65 35.54
C ASP A 278 -4.53 7.21 35.91
N ALA A 279 -3.92 7.98 35.01
CA ALA A 279 -2.61 8.58 35.20
C ALA A 279 -2.62 10.10 34.96
N ALA A 280 -3.80 10.72 34.84
CA ALA A 280 -3.95 12.12 34.44
C ALA A 280 -3.07 13.07 35.29
N ASP A 281 -3.15 12.96 36.61
CA ASP A 281 -2.38 13.80 37.55
C ASP A 281 -0.87 13.67 37.34
N ARG A 282 -0.37 12.45 37.06
CA ARG A 282 1.05 12.18 36.82
C ARG A 282 1.54 12.85 35.54
N PHE A 283 0.76 12.76 34.47
CA PHE A 283 1.08 13.40 33.19
C PHE A 283 1.02 14.92 33.30
N LEU A 284 -0.05 15.47 33.88
CA LEU A 284 -0.25 16.91 34.00
C LEU A 284 0.82 17.57 34.90
N SER A 285 1.21 16.91 35.98
CA SER A 285 2.25 17.43 36.89
C SER A 285 3.63 17.51 36.22
N GLU A 286 4.00 16.52 35.41
CA GLU A 286 5.29 16.49 34.69
C GLU A 286 5.31 17.40 33.45
N LEU A 287 4.13 17.74 32.93
CA LEU A 287 3.98 18.70 31.82
C LEU A 287 3.85 20.14 32.30
N ALA A 288 3.76 20.38 33.61
CA ALA A 288 3.69 21.70 34.19
C ALA A 288 4.89 22.56 33.74
N ASP A 289 4.59 23.77 33.27
CA ASP A 289 5.56 24.76 32.79
C ASP A 289 6.45 24.33 31.60
N VAL A 290 6.19 23.17 31.00
CA VAL A 290 6.89 22.75 29.77
C VAL A 290 6.27 23.45 28.57
N THR A 291 7.07 24.22 27.84
CA THR A 291 6.61 24.92 26.62
C THR A 291 7.10 24.25 25.34
N ASP A 292 8.32 23.71 25.35
CA ASP A 292 8.94 23.08 24.19
C ASP A 292 8.19 21.81 23.72
N PRO A 293 7.71 21.74 22.47
CA PRO A 293 6.91 20.63 21.99
C PRO A 293 7.67 19.30 21.90
N GLU A 294 8.97 19.30 21.61
CA GLU A 294 9.75 18.06 21.59
C GLU A 294 9.95 17.50 22.99
N THR A 295 10.19 18.37 23.97
CA THR A 295 10.30 18.01 25.37
C THR A 295 8.97 17.45 25.89
N LYS A 296 7.83 18.05 25.54
CA LYS A 296 6.51 17.48 25.84
C LYS A 296 6.36 16.06 25.30
N ARG A 297 6.75 15.81 24.04
CA ARG A 297 6.69 14.47 23.43
C ARG A 297 7.55 13.46 24.20
N LYS A 298 8.78 13.83 24.56
CA LYS A 298 9.69 12.97 25.34
C LYS A 298 9.12 12.66 26.73
N ILE A 299 8.53 13.64 27.40
CA ILE A 299 7.90 13.48 28.72
C ILE A 299 6.70 12.53 28.63
N ILE A 300 5.76 12.78 27.71
CA ILE A 300 4.57 11.94 27.51
C ILE A 300 4.99 10.50 27.22
N GLY A 301 5.91 10.29 26.28
CA GLY A 301 6.40 8.95 25.93
C GLY A 301 7.05 8.23 27.12
N ARG A 302 7.91 8.92 27.88
CA ARG A 302 8.54 8.37 29.08
C ARG A 302 7.51 7.94 30.13
N ILE A 303 6.54 8.80 30.44
CA ILE A 303 5.54 8.50 31.48
C ILE A 303 4.63 7.36 31.02
N PHE A 304 4.20 7.37 29.77
CA PHE A 304 3.39 6.28 29.20
C PHE A 304 4.08 4.93 29.35
N ILE A 305 5.36 4.83 28.99
CA ILE A 305 6.15 3.60 29.15
C ILE A 305 6.15 3.15 30.61
N ARG A 306 6.41 4.06 31.57
CA ARG A 306 6.44 3.71 33.00
C ARG A 306 5.08 3.24 33.52
N VAL A 307 4.01 3.95 33.18
CA VAL A 307 2.65 3.58 33.58
C VAL A 307 2.26 2.22 32.99
N PHE A 308 2.62 1.96 31.74
CA PHE A 308 2.36 0.68 31.09
C PHE A 308 3.18 -0.47 31.69
N GLU A 309 4.46 -0.24 32.01
CA GLU A 309 5.32 -1.20 32.73
C GLU A 309 4.74 -1.55 34.11
N ASP A 310 4.23 -0.56 34.84
CA ASP A 310 3.62 -0.75 36.16
C ASP A 310 2.34 -1.60 36.04
N ALA A 311 1.47 -1.30 35.07
CA ALA A 311 0.28 -2.10 34.77
C ALA A 311 0.62 -3.54 34.34
N GLN A 312 1.66 -3.71 33.53
CA GLN A 312 2.13 -5.03 33.11
C GLN A 312 2.61 -5.86 34.32
N LYS A 313 3.38 -5.27 35.25
CA LYS A 313 3.85 -5.99 36.46
C LYS A 313 2.69 -6.46 37.33
N GLN A 314 1.66 -5.63 37.48
CA GLN A 314 0.44 -6.00 38.22
C GLN A 314 -0.26 -7.19 37.55
N LEU A 315 -0.44 -7.15 36.23
CA LEU A 315 -1.03 -8.25 35.47
C LEU A 315 -0.23 -9.56 35.54
N ILE A 316 1.10 -9.47 35.56
CA ILE A 316 1.96 -10.65 35.74
C ILE A 316 1.79 -11.25 37.14
N ALA A 317 1.71 -10.40 38.17
CA ALA A 317 1.49 -10.86 39.54
C ALA A 317 0.13 -11.57 39.67
N GLU A 318 -0.94 -10.98 39.14
CA GLU A 318 -2.28 -11.60 39.11
C GLU A 318 -2.28 -12.96 38.39
N ALA A 319 -1.57 -13.07 37.27
CA ALA A 319 -1.49 -14.30 36.48
C ALA A 319 -0.62 -15.40 37.12
N GLY A 320 0.35 -15.03 37.97
CA GLY A 320 1.19 -15.98 38.70
C GLY A 320 0.57 -16.52 39.99
N GLU A 321 -0.48 -15.85 40.49
CA GLU A 321 -1.28 -16.28 41.64
C GLU A 321 -2.46 -17.19 41.26
N SER A 322 -2.74 -17.36 39.95
CA SER A 322 -3.84 -18.15 39.38
C SER A 322 -3.35 -19.48 38.79
#